data_AF-A0A132EHR8-F1
#
_entry.id   AF-A0A132EHR8-F1
#
_cell.length_a   1.000
_cell.length_b   1.000
_cell.length_c   1.000
_cell.angle_alpha   90.00
_cell.angle_beta   90.00
_cell.angle_gamma   90.00
#
_symmetry.space_group_name_H-M   'P 1'
#
loop_
_entity.id
_entity.type
_entity.pdbx_description
1 polymer ?
#
loop_
_entity_poly.entity_id
_entity_poly.type
_entity_poly.pdbx_seq_one_letter_code
_entity_poly.pdbx_strand_id
1 'polypeptide(L)'
;MTTLVPFQPSNATTPPFQATVTLDGVAYSLSVTWNIAGMRWYVTLTDQNSNIAWNGAMVGSPLGFDIPLAPGVFTTSTLLYREDTGNFEINP
;
A
#
# COMPACT_ATOMS: atom_id res chain seq x y z
N MET A 1 11.69 8.42 -9.60
CA MET A 1 11.07 9.56 -8.89
C MET A 1 10.13 8.99 -7.85
N THR A 2 10.24 9.45 -6.60
CA THR A 2 9.33 9.06 -5.52
C THR A 2 7.93 9.59 -5.77
N THR A 3 6.91 8.76 -5.55
CA THR A 3 5.49 9.14 -5.63
C THR A 3 4.87 9.03 -4.24
N LEU A 4 4.17 10.09 -3.81
CA LEU A 4 3.44 10.11 -2.55
C LEU A 4 1.94 10.08 -2.82
N VAL A 5 1.23 9.16 -2.17
CA VAL A 5 -0.23 9.03 -2.26
C VAL A 5 -0.82 9.15 -0.85
N PRO A 6 -1.63 10.18 -0.56
CA PRO A 6 -2.21 10.36 0.76
C PRO A 6 -3.21 9.26 1.08
N PHE A 7 -3.07 8.63 2.25
CA PHE A 7 -4.04 7.65 2.74
C PHE A 7 -5.24 8.38 3.36
N GLN A 8 -6.30 8.52 2.56
CA GLN A 8 -7.54 9.18 2.95
C GLN A 8 -8.71 8.21 2.81
N PRO A 9 -8.88 7.24 3.75
CA PRO A 9 -9.99 6.31 3.69
C PRO A 9 -11.32 7.04 3.89
N SER A 10 -12.32 6.65 3.10
CA SER A 10 -13.67 7.19 3.15
C SER A 10 -14.67 6.08 3.43
N ASN A 11 -15.60 6.35 4.36
CA ASN A 11 -16.73 5.45 4.61
C ASN A 11 -17.80 5.53 3.51
N ALA A 12 -17.67 6.46 2.55
CA ALA A 12 -18.58 6.59 1.43
C ALA A 12 -18.21 5.72 0.22
N THR A 13 -17.02 5.08 0.23
CA THR A 13 -16.53 4.24 -0.86
C THR A 13 -16.26 2.81 -0.37
N THR A 14 -16.40 1.83 -1.26
CA THR A 14 -16.06 0.43 -0.99
C THR A 14 -15.17 -0.07 -2.13
N PRO A 15 -13.87 -0.35 -1.91
CA PRO A 15 -13.14 -0.27 -0.63
C PRO A 15 -12.97 1.17 -0.09
N PRO A 16 -12.70 1.34 1.22
CA PRO A 16 -12.56 2.67 1.83
C PRO A 16 -11.45 3.52 1.23
N PHE A 17 -10.39 2.88 0.73
CA PHE A 17 -9.33 3.54 0.00
C PHE A 17 -8.85 2.66 -1.16
N GLN A 18 -8.60 3.30 -2.31
CA GLN A 18 -8.01 2.67 -3.47
C GLN A 18 -7.12 3.68 -4.21
N ALA A 19 -6.00 3.20 -4.73
CA ALA A 19 -5.10 3.97 -5.59
C ALA A 19 -4.44 3.05 -6.62
N THR A 20 -4.01 3.59 -7.74
CA THR A 20 -3.13 2.89 -8.67
C THR A 20 -1.69 3.23 -8.33
N VAL A 21 -0.85 2.21 -8.18
CA VAL A 21 0.59 2.36 -7.91
C VAL A 21 1.39 1.58 -8.96
N THR A 22 2.58 2.07 -9.30
CA THR A 22 3.49 1.37 -10.21
C THR A 22 4.66 0.81 -9.41
N LEU A 23 4.85 -0.51 -9.47
CA LEU A 23 5.88 -1.25 -8.74
C LEU A 23 6.61 -2.16 -9.75
N ASP A 24 7.93 -2.09 -9.80
CA ASP A 24 8.79 -2.77 -10.78
C ASP A 24 8.35 -2.52 -12.24
N GLY A 25 7.87 -1.30 -12.53
CA GLY A 25 7.39 -0.91 -13.85
C GLY A 25 5.99 -1.44 -14.22
N VAL A 26 5.32 -2.17 -13.32
CA VAL A 26 3.97 -2.73 -13.54
C VAL A 26 2.95 -1.99 -12.67
N ALA A 27 1.77 -1.70 -13.24
CA ALA A 27 0.69 -1.05 -12.50
C ALA A 27 -0.13 -2.06 -11.68
N TYR A 28 -0.37 -1.74 -10.41
CA TYR A 28 -1.19 -2.49 -9.48
C TYR A 28 -2.33 -1.61 -8.93
N SER A 29 -3.46 -2.24 -8.67
CA SER A 29 -4.51 -1.66 -7.84
C SER A 29 -4.18 -1.91 -6.37
N LEU A 30 -3.86 -0.85 -5.63
CA LEU A 30 -3.70 -0.86 -4.19
C LEU A 30 -5.04 -0.53 -3.55
N SER A 31 -5.54 -1.42 -2.70
CA SER A 31 -6.75 -1.18 -1.89
C SER A 31 -6.45 -1.39 -0.41
N VAL A 32 -7.12 -0.61 0.44
CA VAL A 32 -6.93 -0.69 1.90
C VAL A 32 -8.28 -0.82 2.58
N THR A 33 -8.40 -1.83 3.44
CA THR A 33 -9.64 -2.15 4.19
C THR A 33 -9.32 -2.38 5.66
N TRP A 34 -10.27 -2.05 6.55
CA TRP A 34 -10.12 -2.36 7.97
C TRP A 34 -10.44 -3.83 8.21
N ASN A 35 -9.49 -4.57 8.78
CA ASN A 35 -9.72 -5.95 9.19
C ASN A 35 -10.31 -5.97 10.61
N ILE A 36 -11.51 -6.52 10.75
CA ILE A 36 -12.23 -6.57 12.05
C ILE A 36 -11.53 -7.51 13.04
N ALA A 37 -11.02 -8.66 12.59
CA ALA A 37 -10.36 -9.64 13.45
C ALA A 37 -8.97 -9.16 13.91
N GLY A 38 -8.20 -8.57 13.00
CA GLY A 38 -6.86 -8.05 13.28
C GLY A 38 -6.86 -6.65 13.91
N MET A 39 -8.01 -5.97 13.96
CA MET A 39 -8.19 -4.59 14.40
C MET A 39 -7.12 -3.66 13.84
N ARG A 40 -6.87 -3.76 12.53
CA ARG A 40 -5.87 -2.96 11.82
C ARG A 40 -6.20 -2.87 10.34
N TRP A 41 -5.63 -1.87 9.67
CA TRP A 41 -5.70 -1.74 8.23
C TRP A 41 -4.90 -2.85 7.53
N TYR A 42 -5.48 -3.39 6.46
CA TYR A 42 -4.84 -4.34 5.56
C TYR A 42 -4.75 -3.74 4.17
N VAL A 43 -3.63 -3.96 3.51
CA VAL A 43 -3.39 -3.55 2.13
C VAL A 43 -3.46 -4.79 1.24
N THR A 44 -4.15 -4.66 0.11
CA THR A 44 -4.18 -5.66 -0.95
C THR A 44 -3.68 -5.01 -2.24
N LEU A 45 -2.70 -5.67 -2.87
CA LEU A 45 -2.23 -5.36 -4.21
C LEU A 45 -2.81 -6.37 -5.20
N THR A 46 -3.45 -5.86 -6.23
CA THR A 46 -4.07 -6.66 -7.28
C THR A 46 -3.46 -6.28 -8.64
N ASP A 47 -3.08 -7.29 -9.42
CA ASP A 47 -2.54 -7.10 -10.76
C ASP A 47 -3.63 -6.72 -11.78
N GLN A 48 -3.23 -6.50 -13.04
CA GLN A 48 -4.15 -6.14 -14.13
C GLN A 48 -5.16 -7.23 -14.48
N ASN A 49 -4.90 -8.48 -14.09
CA ASN A 49 -5.74 -9.64 -14.30
C ASN A 49 -6.64 -9.95 -13.10
N SER A 50 -6.69 -9.04 -12.11
CA SER A 50 -7.44 -9.22 -10.86
C SER A 50 -6.88 -10.30 -9.91
N ASN A 51 -5.64 -10.76 -10.11
CA ASN A 51 -4.98 -11.66 -9.16
C ASN A 51 -4.38 -10.87 -7.99
N ILE A 52 -4.44 -11.45 -6.79
CA ILE A 52 -3.80 -10.88 -5.61
C ILE A 52 -2.30 -11.15 -5.68
N ALA A 53 -1.52 -10.09 -5.90
CA ALA A 53 -0.06 -10.16 -5.85
C ALA A 53 0.45 -10.18 -4.42
N TRP A 54 -0.21 -9.46 -3.51
CA TRP A 54 0.11 -9.43 -2.09
C TRP A 54 -1.08 -8.97 -1.26
N ASN A 55 -1.22 -9.52 -0.05
CA ASN A 55 -2.14 -9.04 0.97
C ASN A 55 -1.46 -9.11 2.34
N GLY A 56 -1.56 -8.05 3.13
CA GLY A 56 -0.98 -8.03 4.46
C GLY A 56 -1.40 -6.83 5.30
N ALA A 57 -1.03 -6.86 6.58
CA ALA A 57 -1.26 -5.75 7.48
C ALA A 57 -0.47 -4.52 7.02
N MET A 58 -1.09 -3.34 7.10
CA MET A 58 -0.41 -2.08 6.90
C MET A 58 0.44 -1.78 8.13
N VAL A 59 1.75 -1.64 7.93
CA VAL A 59 2.71 -1.32 8.99
C VAL A 59 3.33 0.04 8.69
N GLY A 60 3.34 0.91 9.69
CA GLY A 60 3.94 2.24 9.62
C GLY A 60 5.46 2.17 9.56
N SER A 61 6.05 2.89 8.61
CA SER A 61 7.48 3.21 8.56
C SER A 61 7.69 4.52 9.32
N PRO A 62 8.33 4.51 10.51
CA PRO A 62 8.62 5.71 11.27
C PRO A 62 9.70 6.56 10.60
N LEU A 63 9.89 7.80 11.09
CA LEU A 63 10.98 8.65 10.64
C LEU A 63 12.34 7.95 10.82
N GLY A 64 13.12 7.91 9.73
CA GLY A 64 14.47 7.34 9.72
C GLY A 64 14.55 5.81 9.66
N PHE A 65 13.42 5.11 9.50
CA PHE A 65 13.42 3.65 9.31
C PHE A 65 12.32 3.19 8.36
N ASP A 66 12.71 2.44 7.33
CA ASP A 66 11.80 1.93 6.32
C ASP A 66 11.32 0.52 6.68
N ILE A 67 10.00 0.33 6.65
CA ILE A 67 9.35 -0.98 6.77
C ILE A 67 8.58 -1.25 5.47
N PRO A 68 9.20 -1.96 4.50
CA PRO A 68 8.56 -2.30 3.24
C PRO A 68 7.26 -3.07 3.44
N LEU A 69 6.19 -2.57 2.83
CA LEU A 69 5.01 -3.37 2.53
C LEU A 69 5.37 -4.31 1.36
N ALA A 70 4.87 -5.54 1.40
CA ALA A 70 5.18 -6.59 0.42
C ALA A 70 6.69 -6.89 0.24
N PRO A 71 7.47 -7.10 1.32
CA PRO A 71 8.90 -7.38 1.21
C PRO A 71 9.14 -8.65 0.40
N GLY A 72 10.08 -8.59 -0.55
CA GLY A 72 10.44 -9.72 -1.42
C GLY A 72 9.50 -9.97 -2.59
N VAL A 73 8.40 -9.21 -2.71
CA VAL A 73 7.51 -9.25 -3.89
C VAL A 73 8.04 -8.40 -5.03
N PHE A 74 8.63 -7.25 -4.69
CA PHE A 74 9.22 -6.29 -5.64
C PHE A 74 10.73 -6.21 -5.42
N THR A 75 11.46 -6.02 -6.52
CA THR A 75 12.92 -6.13 -6.60
C THR A 75 13.61 -4.79 -6.77
N THR A 76 12.95 -3.86 -7.46
CA THR A 76 13.47 -2.50 -7.71
C THR A 76 12.70 -1.46 -6.91
N SER A 77 11.38 -1.64 -6.79
CA SER A 77 10.51 -0.68 -6.14
C SER A 77 10.28 -0.98 -4.66
N THR A 78 10.04 0.08 -3.88
CA THR A 78 9.56 -0.03 -2.50
C THR A 78 8.18 0.59 -2.37
N LEU A 79 7.34 -0.06 -1.54
CA LEU A 79 6.05 0.47 -1.11
C LEU A 79 6.10 0.62 0.41
N LEU A 80 5.95 1.85 0.91
CA LEU A 80 6.00 2.17 2.32
C LEU A 80 4.72 2.88 2.73
N TYR A 81 4.26 2.69 3.96
CA TYR A 81 3.29 3.57 4.59
C TYR A 81 4.01 4.46 5.60
N ARG A 82 4.13 5.75 5.30
CA ARG A 82 4.79 6.75 6.17
C ARG A 82 3.83 7.14 7.29
N GLU A 83 4.13 6.72 8.52
CA GLU A 83 3.23 6.98 9.66
C GLU A 83 3.20 8.44 10.09
N ASP A 84 4.28 9.19 9.82
CA ASP A 84 4.45 10.59 10.17
C ASP A 84 3.63 11.52 9.27
N THR A 85 3.50 11.18 7.98
CA THR A 85 2.76 11.98 7.00
C THR A 85 1.42 11.38 6.57
N GLY A 86 1.16 10.11 6.88
CA GLY A 86 -0.03 9.39 6.44
C GLY A 86 -0.07 9.14 4.93
N ASN A 87 1.09 9.04 4.27
CA ASN A 87 1.18 8.77 2.84
C ASN A 87 1.69 7.35 2.57
N PHE A 88 1.20 6.75 1.49
CA PHE A 88 1.97 5.73 0.80
C PHE A 88 3.10 6.40 0.04
N GLU A 89 4.31 5.90 0.23
CA GLU A 89 5.49 6.30 -0.52
C GLU A 89 5.90 5.16 -1.44
N ILE A 90 6.03 5.47 -2.73
CA ILE A 90 6.45 4.53 -3.76
C ILE A 90 7.76 5.03 -4.35
N ASN A 91 8.82 4.24 -4.19
CA ASN A 91 10.08 4.46 -4.87
C ASN A 91 10.24 3.42 -5.98
N PRO A 92 10.63 3.81 -7.20
CA PRO A 92 10.81 2.90 -8.33
C PRO A 92 12.07 2.05 -8.21
#